data_AF-A0A2N4YTP6-F1
#
_entry.id   AF-A0A2N4YTP6-F1
#
_cell.length_a   1.000
_cell.length_b   1.000
_cell.length_c   1.000
_cell.angle_alpha   90.00
_cell.angle_beta   90.00
_cell.angle_gamma   90.00
#
_symmetry.space_group_name_H-M   'P 1'
#
loop_
_entity.id
_entity.type
_entity.pdbx_description
1 polymer ?
#
loop_
_entity_poly.entity_id
_entity_poly.type
_entity_poly.pdbx_seq_one_letter_code
_entity_poly.pdbx_strand_id
1 'polypeptide(L)'
;MVSETKTTEAPTLRRELKARHLTMIAIGGSIGTGLFVASGATISQAGPGGALLSYILIGLMVYFLMTSLGELAAFMPVSGSFATYGQNYV
;
A
#
# COMPACT_ATOMS: atom_id res chain seq x y z
N MET A 1 -20.43 -34.34 32.44
CA MET A 1 -19.08 -33.74 32.31
C MET A 1 -19.15 -32.80 31.10
N VAL A 2 -19.56 -31.55 31.33
CA VAL A 2 -19.74 -30.54 30.28
C VAL A 2 -18.36 -29.98 29.96
N SER A 3 -17.90 -30.17 28.73
CA SER A 3 -16.64 -29.62 28.24
C SER A 3 -16.85 -28.13 28.00
N GLU A 4 -16.13 -27.30 28.77
CA GLU A 4 -16.17 -25.85 28.67
C GLU A 4 -15.48 -25.42 27.36
N THR A 5 -16.28 -25.05 26.35
CA THR A 5 -15.77 -24.48 25.11
C THR A 5 -15.24 -23.09 25.41
N LYS A 6 -13.93 -22.97 25.56
CA LYS A 6 -13.23 -21.68 25.73
C LYS A 6 -13.41 -20.87 24.44
N THR A 7 -14.45 -20.03 24.38
CA THR A 7 -14.63 -19.02 23.33
C THR A 7 -13.39 -18.15 23.34
N THR A 8 -12.50 -18.37 22.37
CA THR A 8 -11.34 -17.52 22.16
C THR A 8 -11.89 -16.22 21.61
N GLU A 9 -12.18 -15.27 22.50
CA GLU A 9 -12.47 -13.89 22.12
C GLU A 9 -11.32 -13.42 21.23
N ALA A 10 -11.62 -13.12 19.97
CA ALA A 10 -10.63 -12.56 19.06
C ALA A 10 -10.03 -11.32 19.76
N PRO A 11 -8.70 -11.19 19.82
CA PRO A 11 -8.08 -10.08 20.54
C PRO A 11 -8.65 -8.77 19.99
N THR A 12 -9.34 -8.02 20.85
CA THR A 12 -9.94 -6.75 20.48
C THR A 12 -8.83 -5.75 20.20
N LEU A 13 -8.63 -5.43 18.92
CA LEU A 13 -7.58 -4.48 18.52
C LEU A 13 -7.89 -3.10 19.11
N ARG A 14 -6.92 -2.57 19.86
CA ARG A 14 -6.97 -1.19 20.33
C ARG A 14 -6.72 -0.24 19.17
N ARG A 15 -7.71 0.60 18.84
CA ARG A 15 -7.61 1.64 17.81
C ARG A 15 -6.77 2.82 18.32
N GLU A 16 -5.45 2.67 18.36
CA GLU A 16 -4.51 3.73 18.75
C GLU A 16 -3.67 4.28 17.58
N LEU A 17 -3.80 3.71 16.37
CA LEU A 17 -3.12 4.23 15.18
C LEU A 17 -3.67 5.60 14.80
N LYS A 18 -2.83 6.61 15.00
CA LYS A 18 -3.06 7.98 14.54
C LYS A 18 -2.63 8.11 13.08
N ALA A 19 -3.13 9.13 12.38
CA ALA A 19 -2.77 9.42 10.99
C ALA A 19 -1.26 9.43 10.75
N ARG A 20 -0.47 9.99 11.69
CA ARG A 20 1.01 10.01 11.60
C ARG A 20 1.63 8.60 11.49
N HIS A 21 1.09 7.62 12.21
CA HIS A 21 1.62 6.25 12.20
C HIS A 21 1.29 5.58 10.87
N LEU A 22 0.09 5.82 10.34
CA LEU A 22 -0.30 5.35 9.02
C LEU A 22 0.59 5.95 7.92
N THR A 23 0.89 7.24 7.98
CA THR A 23 1.82 7.88 7.04
C THR A 23 3.23 7.31 7.14
N MET A 24 3.74 7.07 8.36
CA MET A 24 5.05 6.43 8.57
C MET A 24 5.10 5.02 7.99
N ILE A 25 4.04 4.23 8.16
CA ILE A 25 3.92 2.89 7.57
C ILE A 25 3.89 2.97 6.04
N ALA A 26 3.14 3.91 5.48
CA ALA A 26 3.06 4.11 4.03
C ALA A 26 4.42 4.52 3.42
N ILE A 27 5.16 5.43 4.07
CA ILE A 27 6.49 5.84 3.64
C ILE A 27 7.47 4.66 3.75
N GLY A 28 7.47 3.94 4.88
CA GLY A 28 8.34 2.79 5.10
C GLY A 28 8.07 1.63 4.15
N GLY A 29 6.81 1.41 3.77
CA GLY A 29 6.43 0.37 2.81
C GLY A 29 6.70 0.74 1.35
N SER A 30 6.66 2.04 1.01
CA SER A 30 6.89 2.52 -0.37
C SER A 30 8.37 2.73 -0.71
N ILE A 31 9.19 3.17 0.27
CA ILE A 31 10.63 3.34 0.08
C ILE A 31 11.35 2.02 0.38
N GLY A 32 11.43 1.15 -0.64
CA GLY A 32 12.10 -0.15 -0.55
C GLY A 32 13.46 -0.21 -1.25
N THR A 33 14.09 -1.38 -1.20
CA THR A 33 15.36 -1.67 -1.92
C THR A 33 15.21 -1.54 -3.44
N GLY A 34 14.00 -1.73 -3.97
CA GLY A 34 13.69 -1.56 -5.39
C GLY A 34 14.07 -0.19 -5.93
N LEU A 35 13.95 0.88 -5.13
CA LEU A 35 14.43 2.21 -5.52
C LEU A 35 15.92 2.20 -5.85
N PHE A 36 16.74 1.56 -5.03
CA PHE A 36 18.20 1.54 -5.22
C PHE A 36 18.63 0.56 -6.32
N VAL A 37 18.03 -0.64 -6.36
CA VAL A 37 18.38 -1.66 -7.35
C VAL A 37 17.91 -1.27 -8.75
N ALA A 38 16.67 -0.80 -8.89
CA ALA A 38 16.11 -0.43 -10.18
C ALA A 38 16.70 0.89 -10.70
N SER A 39 16.97 1.89 -9.84
CA SER A 39 17.50 3.18 -10.30
C SER A 39 18.84 3.03 -11.02
N GLY A 40 19.74 2.17 -10.52
CA GLY A 40 21.02 1.91 -11.20
C GLY A 40 20.83 1.34 -12.60
N ALA A 41 19.93 0.36 -12.74
CA ALA A 41 19.60 -0.24 -14.04
C ALA A 41 18.92 0.76 -14.99
N THR A 42 17.98 1.58 -14.49
CA THR A 42 17.26 2.58 -15.27
C THR A 42 18.20 3.69 -15.76
N ILE A 43 19.11 4.17 -14.92
CA ILE A 43 20.10 5.19 -15.31
C ILE A 43 21.08 4.62 -16.33
N SER A 44 21.53 3.37 -16.16
CA SER A 44 22.45 2.72 -17.10
C SER A 44 21.83 2.49 -18.48
N GLN A 45 20.54 2.15 -18.55
CA GLN A 45 19.87 1.84 -19.83
C GLN A 45 19.27 3.07 -20.52
N ALA A 46 18.60 3.95 -19.78
CA ALA A 46 17.90 5.11 -20.33
C ALA A 46 18.71 6.42 -20.26
N GLY A 47 19.87 6.41 -19.60
CA GLY A 47 20.63 7.62 -19.28
C GLY A 47 19.98 8.46 -18.17
N PRO A 48 20.69 9.47 -17.64
CA PRO A 48 20.20 10.29 -16.53
C PRO A 48 18.93 11.09 -16.89
N GLY A 49 18.83 11.58 -18.13
CA GLY A 49 17.64 12.29 -18.62
C GLY A 49 16.43 11.38 -18.82
N GLY A 50 16.64 10.18 -19.39
CA GLY A 50 15.58 9.19 -19.57
C GLY A 50 15.06 8.63 -18.25
N ALA A 51 15.95 8.42 -17.27
CA ALA A 51 15.57 8.00 -15.92
C ALA A 51 14.65 9.02 -15.23
N LEU A 52 14.97 10.32 -15.29
CA LEU A 52 14.11 11.38 -14.74
C LEU A 52 12.73 11.43 -15.42
N LEU A 53 12.69 11.38 -16.75
CA LEU A 53 11.43 11.39 -17.50
C LEU A 53 10.56 10.18 -17.17
N SER A 54 11.17 8.99 -17.08
CA SER A 54 10.47 7.76 -16.72
C SER A 54 9.88 7.84 -15.31
N TYR A 55 10.61 8.43 -14.36
CA TYR A 55 10.15 8.63 -12.98
C TYR A 55 8.93 9.56 -12.92
N ILE A 56 8.93 10.63 -13.71
CA ILE A 56 7.80 11.57 -13.77
C ILE A 56 6.58 10.90 -14.39
N LEU A 57 6.75 10.18 -15.51
CA LEU A 57 5.65 9.49 -16.18
C LEU A 57 5.02 8.41 -15.30
N ILE A 58 5.85 7.55 -14.69
CA ILE A 58 5.38 6.50 -13.78
C ILE A 58 4.78 7.12 -12.53
N GLY A 59 5.40 8.16 -11.97
CA GLY A 59 4.88 8.89 -10.81
C GLY A 59 3.48 9.46 -11.06
N LEU A 60 3.26 10.03 -12.25
CA LEU A 60 1.94 10.53 -12.66
C LEU A 60 0.91 9.39 -12.77
N MET A 61 1.28 8.27 -13.41
CA MET A 61 0.40 7.10 -13.52
C MET A 61 0.02 6.55 -12.14
N VAL A 62 1.00 6.41 -11.24
CA VAL A 62 0.80 5.91 -9.87
C VAL A 62 -0.02 6.89 -9.04
N TYR A 63 0.13 8.20 -9.25
CA TYR A 63 -0.70 9.20 -8.58
C TYR A 63 -2.19 9.01 -8.90
N PHE A 64 -2.55 8.85 -10.17
CA PHE A 64 -3.94 8.59 -10.56
C PHE A 64 -4.47 7.27 -9.97
N LEU A 65 -3.64 6.22 -10.00
CA LEU A 65 -3.98 4.92 -9.43
C LEU A 65 -4.24 5.02 -7.91
N MET A 66 -3.37 5.72 -7.17
CA MET A 66 -3.49 5.87 -5.73
C MET A 66 -4.70 6.72 -5.34
N THR A 67 -5.02 7.77 -6.10
CA THR A 67 -6.24 8.56 -5.90
C THR A 67 -7.49 7.71 -6.08
N SER A 68 -7.55 6.90 -7.13
CA SER A 68 -8.69 5.99 -7.37
C SER A 68 -8.85 4.94 -6.26
N LEU A 69 -7.74 4.34 -5.81
CA LEU A 69 -7.75 3.39 -4.68
C LEU A 69 -8.12 4.08 -3.36
N GLY A 70 -7.74 5.34 -3.19
CA GLY A 70 -8.12 6.17 -2.04
C GLY A 70 -9.63 6.39 -1.96
N GLU A 71 -10.28 6.72 -3.08
CA GLU A 71 -11.74 6.86 -3.17
C GLU A 71 -12.45 5.54 -2.80
N LEU A 72 -11.95 4.40 -3.30
CA LEU A 72 -12.48 3.08 -2.95
C LEU A 72 -12.29 2.73 -1.47
N ALA A 73 -11.14 3.08 -0.90
CA ALA A 73 -10.86 2.87 0.53
C ALA A 73 -11.72 3.76 1.44
N ALA A 74 -12.07 4.96 1.00
CA ALA A 74 -13.00 5.83 1.70
C ALA A 74 -14.45 5.31 1.61
N PHE A 75 -14.85 4.77 0.45
CA PHE A 75 -16.19 4.21 0.24
C PHE A 75 -16.42 2.90 0.99
N MET A 76 -15.43 2.00 1.00
CA MET A 76 -15.50 0.70 1.67
C MET A 76 -14.32 0.52 2.63
N PRO A 77 -14.40 1.05 3.87
CA PRO A 77 -13.32 0.99 4.85
C PRO A 77 -13.25 -0.40 5.49
N VAL A 78 -12.77 -1.39 4.74
CA VAL A 78 -12.50 -2.75 5.20
C VAL A 78 -11.02 -2.91 5.54
N SER A 79 -10.70 -3.78 6.50
CA SER A 79 -9.33 -4.17 6.83
C SER A 79 -8.75 -5.12 5.79
N GLY A 80 -8.75 -4.71 4.51
CA GLY A 80 -8.35 -5.49 3.35
C GLY A 80 -7.31 -4.78 2.47
N SER A 81 -6.72 -5.52 1.54
CA SER A 81 -5.80 -5.00 0.52
C SER A 81 -6.55 -4.71 -0.79
N PHE A 82 -5.87 -4.19 -1.80
CA PHE A 82 -6.43 -3.96 -3.13
C PHE A 82 -7.13 -5.20 -3.72
N ALA A 83 -6.68 -6.40 -3.36
CA ALA A 83 -7.32 -7.67 -3.71
C ALA A 83 -8.78 -7.80 -3.22
N THR A 84 -9.11 -7.20 -2.07
CA THR A 84 -10.48 -7.19 -1.52
C THR A 84 -11.41 -6.33 -2.36
N TYR A 85 -10.92 -5.20 -2.88
CA TYR A 85 -11.70 -4.40 -3.84
C TYR A 85 -11.86 -5.15 -5.17
N GLY A 86 -10.81 -5.86 -5.63
CA GLY A 86 -10.91 -6.75 -6.79
C GLY A 86 -12.04 -7.76 -6.64
N GLN A 87 -12.03 -8.59 -5.60
CA GLN A 87 -13.05 -9.63 -5.39
C GLN A 87 -14.51 -9.13 -5.29
N ASN A 88 -14.71 -7.87 -4.89
CA ASN A 88 -16.05 -7.30 -4.75
C ASN A 88 -16.54 -6.60 -6.04
N TYR A 89 -15.64 -6.23 -6.96
CA TYR A 89 -15.97 -5.43 -8.15
C TYR A 89 -15.50 -6.05 -9.48
N VAL A 90 -14.75 -7.16 -9.46
CA VAL A 90 -14.32 -7.97 -10.63
C VAL A 90 -14.79 -9.42 -10.48
#